data_AF-X8CHY3-F1
#
_entry.id   AF-X8CHY3-F1
#
_cell.length_a   1.000
_cell.length_b   1.000
_cell.length_c   1.000
_cell.angle_alpha   90.00
_cell.angle_beta   90.00
_cell.angle_gamma   90.00
#
_symmetry.space_group_name_H-M   'P 1'
#
loop_
_entity.id
_entity.type
_entity.pdbx_description
1 polymer ?
#
loop_
_entity_poly.entity_id
_entity_poly.type
_entity_poly.pdbx_seq_one_letter_code
_entity_poly.pdbx_strand_id
1 'polypeptide(L)'
;MFGFAECVDLLGTYTAVCIDEFELDDPGNTTLIARLLSSLVERGVSVAATSNTLPEQLGEGRFAAQDFLREINTLASIFTTVRIEGPDYRHRGLPPAPQPLSDEQVAARAARVDGATLDDFDALCAHLATMHPSRYLTLIEGVRAVFVTGVHGIDDQNVALRLVSLADRLYDAGIPVVASGAKLDTIFSEEMLAGGYRKKYLRATSRLLALTAAASPAREP
;
A
#
# COMPACT_ATOMS: atom_id res chain seq x y z
N MET A 1 1.67 -25.74 -6.71
CA MET A 1 1.33 -25.34 -5.33
C MET A 1 2.15 -26.23 -4.43
N PHE A 2 3.04 -25.68 -3.62
CA PHE A 2 3.81 -26.47 -2.65
C PHE A 2 2.89 -26.87 -1.49
N GLY A 3 2.99 -28.11 -1.02
CA GLY A 3 2.34 -28.54 0.21
C GLY A 3 3.13 -28.02 1.43
N PHE A 4 2.55 -28.24 2.62
CA PHE A 4 3.14 -27.77 3.88
C PHE A 4 4.55 -28.34 4.10
N ALA A 5 4.72 -29.65 3.88
CA ALA A 5 6.00 -30.33 4.09
C ALA A 5 7.08 -29.81 3.12
N GLU A 6 6.74 -29.67 1.83
CA GLU A 6 7.69 -29.16 0.84
C GLU A 6 8.11 -27.71 1.13
N CYS A 7 7.19 -26.89 1.66
CA CYS A 7 7.49 -25.53 2.07
C CYS A 7 8.47 -25.49 3.24
N VAL A 8 8.26 -26.32 4.26
CA VAL A 8 9.17 -26.45 5.42
C VAL A 8 10.54 -26.96 4.98
N ASP A 9 10.60 -27.95 4.07
CA ASP A 9 11.87 -28.47 3.57
C ASP A 9 12.63 -27.43 2.75
N LEU A 10 11.96 -26.69 1.88
CA LEU A 10 12.56 -25.62 1.10
C LEU A 10 13.10 -24.50 1.99
N LEU A 11 12.24 -23.94 2.85
CA LEU A 11 12.58 -22.82 3.72
C LEU A 11 13.57 -23.22 4.82
N GLY A 12 13.55 -24.49 5.24
CA GLY A 12 14.48 -25.08 6.21
C GLY A 12 15.95 -25.09 5.76
N THR A 13 16.23 -24.85 4.48
CA THR A 13 17.61 -24.74 3.97
C THR A 13 18.23 -23.36 4.17
N TYR A 14 17.45 -22.35 4.54
CA TYR A 14 17.91 -20.98 4.73
C TYR A 14 18.34 -20.72 6.18
N THR A 15 19.26 -19.78 6.38
CA THR A 15 19.66 -19.34 7.73
C THR A 15 18.58 -18.47 8.39
N ALA A 16 17.85 -17.69 7.58
CA ALA A 16 16.82 -16.80 8.06
C ALA A 16 15.66 -16.64 7.07
N VAL A 17 14.47 -16.41 7.61
CA VAL A 17 13.26 -16.04 6.87
C VAL A 17 12.78 -14.67 7.40
N CYS A 18 12.70 -13.69 6.51
CA CYS A 18 12.24 -12.34 6.81
C CYS A 18 10.87 -12.13 6.20
N ILE A 19 9.89 -11.76 7.03
CA ILE A 19 8.51 -11.51 6.62
C ILE A 19 8.23 -10.03 6.78
N ASP A 20 7.85 -9.37 5.68
CA ASP A 20 7.42 -7.99 5.73
C ASP A 20 5.90 -7.92 5.93
N GLU A 21 5.43 -6.89 6.65
CA GLU A 21 4.02 -6.61 6.91
C GLU A 21 3.21 -7.82 7.40
N PHE A 22 3.70 -8.49 8.46
CA PHE A 22 3.08 -9.67 9.03
C PHE A 22 1.76 -9.36 9.73
N GLU A 23 0.65 -9.88 9.18
CA GLU A 23 -0.70 -9.76 9.70
C GLU A 23 -1.46 -11.10 9.56
N LEU A 24 -2.47 -11.32 10.41
CA LEU A 24 -3.35 -12.50 10.36
C LEU A 24 -4.79 -12.07 10.04
N ASP A 25 -5.28 -12.49 8.87
CA ASP A 25 -6.60 -12.07 8.37
C ASP A 25 -7.68 -13.14 8.51
N ASP A 26 -7.32 -14.42 8.67
CA ASP A 26 -8.27 -15.51 8.88
C ASP A 26 -7.74 -16.64 9.79
N PRO A 27 -8.65 -17.43 10.39
CA PRO A 27 -8.24 -18.43 11.38
C PRO A 27 -7.54 -19.67 10.80
N GLY A 28 -7.86 -20.04 9.56
CA GLY A 28 -7.25 -21.20 8.89
C GLY A 28 -5.77 -20.96 8.61
N ASN A 29 -5.46 -19.77 8.09
CA ASN A 29 -4.09 -19.34 7.85
C ASN A 29 -3.31 -19.13 9.14
N THR A 30 -3.95 -18.68 10.22
CA THR A 30 -3.31 -18.52 11.54
C THR A 30 -2.68 -19.82 12.03
N THR A 31 -3.45 -20.92 12.00
CA THR A 31 -2.94 -22.22 12.43
C THR A 31 -1.82 -22.73 11.52
N LEU A 32 -1.96 -22.53 10.21
CA LEU A 32 -0.95 -22.94 9.23
C LEU A 32 0.37 -22.20 9.41
N ILE A 33 0.30 -20.88 9.54
CA ILE A 33 1.46 -20.00 9.72
C ILE A 33 2.16 -20.28 11.05
N ALA A 34 1.41 -20.42 12.16
CA ALA A 34 1.99 -20.77 13.45
C ALA A 34 2.81 -22.07 13.36
N ARG A 35 2.24 -23.12 12.74
CA ARG A 35 2.93 -24.40 12.55
C ARG A 35 4.14 -24.27 11.63
N LEU A 36 4.03 -23.53 10.53
CA LEU A 36 5.14 -23.32 9.59
C LEU A 36 6.32 -22.66 10.31
N LEU A 37 6.08 -21.55 11.02
CA LEU A 37 7.15 -20.81 11.69
C LEU A 37 7.77 -21.61 12.84
N SER A 38 6.97 -22.33 13.64
CA SER A 38 7.50 -23.25 14.65
C SER A 38 8.41 -24.31 14.03
N SER A 39 7.99 -24.96 12.94
CA SER A 39 8.81 -25.99 12.26
C SER A 39 10.10 -25.43 11.67
N LEU A 40 10.12 -24.17 11.21
CA LEU A 40 11.34 -23.52 10.73
C LEU A 40 12.30 -23.22 11.88
N VAL A 41 11.80 -22.70 13.00
CA VAL A 41 12.61 -22.42 14.19
C VAL A 41 13.19 -23.69 14.78
N GLU A 42 12.42 -24.78 14.84
CA GLU A 42 12.90 -26.10 15.26
C GLU A 42 14.04 -26.63 14.39
N ARG A 43 14.08 -26.24 13.10
CA ARG A 43 15.16 -26.56 12.17
C ARG A 43 16.35 -25.60 12.24
N GLY A 44 16.33 -24.64 13.17
CA GLY A 44 17.41 -23.66 13.36
C GLY A 44 17.32 -22.45 12.43
N VAL A 45 16.22 -22.26 11.70
CA VAL A 45 15.99 -21.08 10.88
C VAL A 45 15.59 -19.91 11.79
N SER A 46 16.29 -18.78 11.66
CA SER A 46 15.90 -17.55 12.35
C SER A 46 14.73 -16.87 11.64
N VAL A 47 13.73 -16.38 12.38
CA VAL A 47 12.59 -15.67 11.78
C VAL A 47 12.61 -14.21 12.23
N ALA A 48 12.48 -13.30 11.27
CA ALA A 48 12.29 -11.87 11.52
C ALA A 48 11.00 -11.40 10.84
N ALA A 49 10.23 -10.56 11.53
CA ALA A 49 8.98 -10.02 10.98
C ALA A 49 8.84 -8.53 11.30
N THR A 50 8.30 -7.75 10.35
CA THR A 50 7.78 -6.41 10.61
C THR A 50 6.26 -6.49 10.78
N SER A 51 5.69 -5.76 11.73
CA SER A 51 4.24 -5.69 11.90
C SER A 51 3.82 -4.37 12.52
N ASN A 52 2.62 -3.91 12.19
CA ASN A 52 1.98 -2.78 12.85
C ASN A 52 1.25 -3.17 14.14
N THR A 53 1.17 -4.47 14.43
CA THR A 53 0.42 -5.06 15.54
C THR A 53 1.38 -5.87 16.41
N LEU A 54 1.20 -5.84 17.73
CA LEU A 54 1.99 -6.67 18.63
C LEU A 54 1.68 -8.17 18.39
N PRO A 55 2.65 -9.08 18.56
CA PRO A 55 2.44 -10.51 18.32
C PRO A 55 1.22 -11.09 19.06
N GLU A 56 1.01 -10.69 20.31
CA GLU A 56 -0.14 -11.10 21.16
C GLU A 56 -1.49 -10.51 20.72
N GLN A 57 -1.48 -9.50 19.84
CA GLN A 57 -2.68 -8.85 19.30
C GLN A 57 -2.95 -9.24 17.83
N LEU A 58 -2.17 -10.18 17.27
CA LEU A 58 -2.38 -10.60 15.89
C LEU A 58 -3.79 -11.20 15.72
N GLY A 59 -4.49 -10.75 14.67
CA GLY A 59 -5.88 -11.14 14.39
C GLY A 59 -6.95 -10.29 15.09
N GLU A 60 -6.56 -9.38 16.00
CA GLU A 60 -7.50 -8.47 16.65
C GLU A 60 -8.22 -7.59 15.61
N GLY A 61 -9.56 -7.59 15.67
CA GLY A 61 -10.39 -6.86 14.71
C GLY A 61 -10.49 -7.48 13.31
N ARG A 62 -9.85 -8.63 13.06
CA ARG A 62 -9.88 -9.34 11.76
C ARG A 62 -10.76 -10.60 11.80
N PHE A 63 -10.64 -11.39 12.87
CA PHE A 63 -11.48 -12.56 13.13
C PHE A 63 -11.76 -12.69 14.63
N ALA A 64 -12.47 -13.76 15.04
CA ALA A 64 -12.70 -14.09 16.44
C ALA A 64 -11.39 -14.56 17.12
N ALA A 65 -10.41 -13.66 17.27
CA ALA A 65 -9.06 -13.97 17.76
C ALA A 65 -9.05 -14.64 19.15
N GLN A 66 -10.09 -14.39 19.95
CA GLN A 66 -10.28 -15.02 21.26
C GLN A 66 -10.34 -16.56 21.17
N ASP A 67 -10.86 -17.11 20.09
CA ASP A 67 -10.96 -18.56 19.88
C ASP A 67 -9.60 -19.19 19.52
N PHE A 68 -8.59 -18.37 19.19
CA PHE A 68 -7.28 -18.78 18.68
C PHE A 68 -6.12 -18.26 19.54
N LEU A 69 -6.40 -17.87 20.79
CA LEU A 69 -5.39 -17.33 21.70
C LEU A 69 -4.21 -18.29 21.92
N ARG A 70 -4.44 -19.61 21.85
CA ARG A 70 -3.38 -20.61 22.01
C ARG A 70 -2.38 -20.56 20.85
N GLU A 71 -2.89 -20.49 19.63
CA GLU A 71 -2.10 -20.40 18.40
C GLU A 71 -1.36 -19.05 18.35
N ILE A 72 -2.05 -17.96 18.70
CA ILE A 72 -1.46 -16.62 18.80
C ILE A 72 -0.33 -16.59 19.83
N ASN A 73 -0.53 -17.17 21.02
CA ASN A 73 0.52 -17.25 22.05
C ASN A 73 1.71 -18.10 21.60
N THR A 74 1.45 -19.21 20.90
CA THR A 74 2.52 -20.06 20.34
C THR A 74 3.35 -19.27 19.33
N LEU A 75 2.68 -18.56 18.42
CA LEU A 75 3.31 -17.70 17.44
C LEU A 75 4.09 -16.55 18.10
N ALA A 76 3.49 -15.87 19.08
CA ALA A 76 4.13 -14.78 19.82
C ALA A 76 5.40 -15.25 20.54
N SER A 77 5.44 -16.49 21.04
CA SER A 77 6.61 -17.04 21.73
C SER A 77 7.85 -17.22 20.85
N ILE A 78 7.67 -17.22 19.52
CA ILE A 78 8.77 -17.29 18.55
C ILE A 78 9.51 -15.95 18.49
N PHE A 79 8.84 -14.84 18.76
CA PHE A 79 9.36 -13.50 18.51
C PHE A 79 9.84 -12.82 19.79
N THR A 80 10.96 -12.12 19.68
CA THR A 80 11.33 -11.06 20.63
C THR A 80 10.90 -9.73 20.04
N THR A 81 9.92 -9.08 20.67
CA THR A 81 9.35 -7.83 20.15
C THR A 81 10.30 -6.66 20.36
N VAL A 82 10.72 -6.02 19.27
CA VAL A 82 11.42 -4.73 19.30
C VAL A 82 10.47 -3.66 18.80
N ARG A 83 10.05 -2.76 19.70
CA ARG A 83 9.20 -1.64 19.33
C ARG A 83 10.04 -0.55 18.67
N ILE A 84 9.72 -0.27 17.41
CA ILE A 84 10.30 0.86 16.69
C ILE A 84 9.40 2.06 16.94
N GLU A 85 9.81 2.91 17.89
CA GLU A 85 9.18 4.18 18.14
C GLU A 85 9.94 5.27 17.40
N GLY A 86 9.23 6.06 16.60
CA GLY A 86 9.85 7.12 15.84
C GLY A 86 8.83 7.85 14.99
N PRO A 87 9.17 9.08 14.57
CA PRO A 87 8.40 9.76 13.55
C PRO A 87 8.43 8.92 12.28
N ASP A 88 7.32 8.90 11.53
CA ASP A 88 7.31 8.24 10.23
C ASP A 88 8.32 8.91 9.30
N TYR A 89 9.43 8.22 9.05
CA TYR A 89 10.53 8.73 8.24
C TYR A 89 10.13 8.90 6.77
N ARG A 90 9.00 8.33 6.31
CA ARG A 90 8.45 8.59 4.97
C ARG A 90 8.04 10.05 4.78
N HIS A 91 7.71 10.75 5.87
CA HIS A 91 7.20 12.12 5.84
C HIS A 91 8.27 13.19 6.05
N ARG A 92 9.52 12.81 6.35
CA ARG A 92 10.58 13.78 6.63
C ARG A 92 11.32 14.14 5.34
N GLY A 93 10.75 15.06 4.55
CA GLY A 93 11.46 15.73 3.46
C GLY A 93 10.85 15.64 2.07
N LEU A 94 9.60 15.18 1.92
CA LEU A 94 8.91 15.37 0.64
C LEU A 94 8.71 16.88 0.44
N PRO A 95 9.27 17.48 -0.63
CA PRO A 95 8.99 18.87 -0.96
C PRO A 95 7.47 19.03 -1.12
N PRO A 96 6.91 20.23 -0.85
CA PRO A 96 5.49 20.48 -1.08
C PRO A 96 5.13 20.08 -2.52
N ALA A 97 3.89 19.60 -2.74
CA ALA A 97 3.44 19.27 -4.09
C ALA A 97 3.78 20.42 -5.05
N PRO A 98 4.41 20.14 -6.21
CA PRO A 98 4.61 21.17 -7.22
C PRO A 98 3.24 21.79 -7.56
N GLN A 99 3.25 23.05 -8.01
CA GLN A 99 2.01 23.64 -8.51
C GLN A 99 1.48 22.75 -9.65
N PRO A 100 0.20 22.37 -9.60
CA PRO A 100 -0.41 21.58 -10.67
C PRO A 100 -0.29 22.31 -12.00
N LEU A 101 -0.14 21.54 -13.07
CA LEU A 101 -0.15 22.08 -14.43
C LEU A 101 -1.55 22.57 -14.80
N SER A 102 -1.68 23.31 -15.89
CA SER A 102 -3.00 23.52 -16.50
C SER A 102 -3.48 22.24 -17.22
N ASP A 103 -4.80 22.10 -17.40
CA ASP A 103 -5.38 20.96 -18.15
C ASP A 103 -4.76 20.83 -19.55
N GLU A 104 -4.53 21.95 -20.23
CA GLU A 104 -3.87 21.98 -21.55
C GLU A 104 -2.43 21.43 -21.49
N GLN A 105 -1.67 21.78 -20.45
CA GLN A 105 -0.31 21.29 -20.26
C GLN A 105 -0.30 19.79 -19.92
N VAL A 106 -1.24 19.31 -19.11
CA VAL A 106 -1.42 17.89 -18.80
C VAL A 106 -1.73 17.12 -20.07
N ALA A 107 -2.73 17.55 -20.84
CA ALA A 107 -3.13 16.93 -22.10
C ALA A 107 -1.98 16.94 -23.13
N ALA A 108 -1.26 18.05 -23.26
CA ALA A 108 -0.11 18.15 -24.16
C ALA A 108 1.05 17.22 -23.78
N ARG A 109 1.26 16.96 -22.48
CA ARG A 109 2.27 15.99 -22.02
C ARG A 109 1.81 14.55 -22.23
N ALA A 110 0.55 14.25 -21.95
CA ALA A 110 -0.03 12.92 -22.17
C ALA A 110 0.14 12.47 -23.63
N ALA A 111 -0.12 13.38 -24.58
CA ALA A 111 0.02 13.12 -26.01
C ALA A 111 1.45 12.79 -26.48
N ARG A 112 2.48 13.03 -25.65
CA ARG A 112 3.89 12.75 -25.97
C ARG A 112 4.40 11.43 -25.38
N VAL A 113 3.59 10.75 -24.59
CA VAL A 113 3.99 9.53 -23.87
C VAL A 113 3.18 8.35 -24.41
N ASP A 114 3.84 7.47 -25.17
CA ASP A 114 3.22 6.25 -25.64
C ASP A 114 2.81 5.36 -24.45
N GLY A 115 1.55 4.90 -24.47
CA GLY A 115 0.97 4.10 -23.38
C GLY A 115 0.56 4.92 -22.15
N ALA A 116 0.44 6.23 -22.27
CA ALA A 116 -0.16 7.07 -21.24
C ALA A 116 -1.69 7.03 -21.26
N THR A 117 -2.31 7.25 -20.09
CA THR A 117 -3.74 7.57 -19.99
C THR A 117 -3.93 9.07 -19.76
N LEU A 118 -5.07 9.60 -20.20
CA LEU A 118 -5.52 10.96 -19.89
C LEU A 118 -6.98 10.86 -19.43
N ASP A 119 -7.20 11.09 -18.14
CA ASP A 119 -8.48 10.86 -17.48
C ASP A 119 -8.99 12.14 -16.82
N ASP A 120 -10.30 12.36 -16.87
CA ASP A 120 -10.95 13.36 -16.02
C ASP A 120 -11.10 12.82 -14.59
N PHE A 121 -10.86 13.66 -13.58
CA PHE A 121 -10.82 13.22 -12.19
C PHE A 121 -12.15 12.64 -11.68
N ASP A 122 -13.27 13.29 -11.99
CA ASP A 122 -14.59 12.84 -11.58
C ASP A 122 -14.98 11.54 -12.31
N ALA A 123 -14.71 11.49 -13.63
CA ALA A 123 -14.95 10.29 -14.42
C ALA A 123 -14.11 9.09 -13.93
N LEU A 124 -12.85 9.32 -13.58
CA LEU A 124 -11.97 8.31 -12.99
C LEU A 124 -12.52 7.83 -11.65
N CYS A 125 -12.88 8.74 -10.75
CA CYS A 125 -13.44 8.40 -9.45
C CYS A 125 -14.74 7.58 -9.58
N ALA A 126 -15.64 8.00 -10.47
CA ALA A 126 -16.87 7.28 -10.77
C ALA A 126 -16.58 5.89 -11.32
N HIS A 127 -15.62 5.76 -12.24
CA HIS A 127 -15.23 4.47 -12.79
C HIS A 127 -14.64 3.54 -11.73
N LEU A 128 -13.73 4.03 -10.89
CA LEU A 128 -13.13 3.27 -9.79
C LEU A 128 -14.17 2.74 -8.80
N ALA A 129 -15.25 3.50 -8.56
CA ALA A 129 -16.35 3.10 -7.69
C ALA A 129 -17.14 1.89 -8.22
N THR A 130 -17.16 1.68 -9.54
CA THR A 130 -17.87 0.54 -10.16
C THR A 130 -17.12 -0.80 -10.05
N MET A 131 -15.84 -0.77 -9.68
CA MET A 131 -14.96 -1.94 -9.69
C MET A 131 -14.58 -2.37 -8.27
N HIS A 132 -14.09 -3.60 -8.08
CA HIS A 132 -13.44 -4.01 -6.83
C HIS A 132 -11.93 -3.68 -6.88
N PRO A 133 -11.27 -3.25 -5.78
CA PRO A 133 -9.88 -2.81 -5.82
C PRO A 133 -8.88 -3.90 -6.28
N SER A 134 -9.23 -5.17 -6.14
CA SER A 134 -8.41 -6.29 -6.65
C SER A 134 -8.22 -6.26 -8.18
N ARG A 135 -9.09 -5.56 -8.91
CA ARG A 135 -8.99 -5.40 -10.37
C ARG A 135 -8.07 -4.27 -10.79
N TYR A 136 -7.61 -3.43 -9.87
CA TYR A 136 -6.79 -2.26 -10.22
C TYR A 136 -5.41 -2.66 -10.74
N LEU A 137 -4.90 -3.84 -10.37
CA LEU A 137 -3.66 -4.36 -10.96
C LEU A 137 -3.82 -4.54 -12.48
N THR A 138 -4.92 -5.16 -12.91
CA THR A 138 -5.23 -5.36 -14.33
C THR A 138 -5.61 -4.04 -15.02
N LEU A 139 -6.24 -3.11 -14.30
CA LEU A 139 -6.60 -1.78 -14.83
C LEU A 139 -5.37 -1.01 -15.31
N ILE A 140 -4.23 -1.14 -14.62
CA ILE A 140 -2.99 -0.42 -14.94
C ILE A 140 -2.04 -1.22 -15.85
N GLU A 141 -2.45 -2.41 -16.32
CA GLU A 141 -1.62 -3.22 -17.22
C GLU A 141 -1.33 -2.47 -18.53
N GLY A 142 -0.05 -2.35 -18.88
CA GLY A 142 0.40 -1.66 -20.09
C GLY A 142 0.42 -0.13 -19.96
N VAL A 143 -0.08 0.44 -18.86
CA VAL A 143 -0.02 1.89 -18.61
C VAL A 143 1.40 2.29 -18.24
N ARG A 144 1.93 3.30 -18.93
CA ARG A 144 3.29 3.82 -18.74
C ARG A 144 3.35 5.15 -18.00
N ALA A 145 2.24 5.90 -18.00
CA ALA A 145 2.07 7.14 -17.26
C ALA A 145 0.58 7.47 -17.12
N VAL A 146 0.19 8.08 -16.02
CA VAL A 146 -1.19 8.49 -15.76
C VAL A 146 -1.27 10.01 -15.73
N PHE A 147 -2.14 10.57 -16.55
CA PHE A 147 -2.43 12.00 -16.58
C PHE A 147 -3.88 12.23 -16.15
N VAL A 148 -4.09 13.13 -15.20
CA VAL A 148 -5.44 13.41 -14.65
C VAL A 148 -5.74 14.89 -14.71
N THR A 149 -6.88 15.26 -15.31
CA THR A 149 -7.34 16.65 -15.34
C THR A 149 -8.38 16.94 -14.28
N GLY A 150 -8.42 18.20 -13.81
CA GLY A 150 -9.49 18.67 -12.94
C GLY A 150 -9.49 18.08 -11.53
N VAL A 151 -8.32 17.73 -10.97
CA VAL A 151 -8.25 17.20 -9.60
C VAL A 151 -8.83 18.20 -8.61
N HIS A 152 -9.62 17.74 -7.65
CA HIS A 152 -10.13 18.55 -6.54
C HIS A 152 -10.29 17.71 -5.27
N GLY A 153 -10.74 18.35 -4.19
CA GLY A 153 -11.00 17.67 -2.91
C GLY A 153 -12.08 16.61 -3.04
N ILE A 154 -11.92 15.52 -2.29
CA ILE A 154 -12.88 14.41 -2.17
C ILE A 154 -13.51 14.44 -0.80
N ASP A 155 -14.84 14.44 -0.77
CA ASP A 155 -15.63 14.41 0.46
C ASP A 155 -16.23 13.03 0.76
N ASP A 156 -16.32 12.14 -0.24
CA ASP A 156 -16.83 10.77 -0.05
C ASP A 156 -15.70 9.80 0.36
N GLN A 157 -15.85 9.20 1.54
CA GLN A 157 -14.87 8.27 2.12
C GLN A 157 -14.65 7.01 1.25
N ASN A 158 -15.70 6.48 0.62
CA ASN A 158 -15.57 5.26 -0.19
C ASN A 158 -14.78 5.55 -1.46
N VAL A 159 -15.03 6.69 -2.11
CA VAL A 159 -14.26 7.17 -3.26
C VAL A 159 -12.80 7.41 -2.87
N ALA A 160 -12.56 8.07 -1.74
CA ALA A 160 -11.20 8.31 -1.23
C ALA A 160 -10.42 7.01 -1.01
N LEU A 161 -11.04 5.98 -0.41
CA LEU A 161 -10.41 4.68 -0.22
C LEU A 161 -10.16 3.92 -1.54
N ARG A 162 -10.97 4.15 -2.58
CA ARG A 162 -10.68 3.64 -3.92
C ARG A 162 -9.46 4.32 -4.53
N LEU A 163 -9.37 5.64 -4.40
CA LEU A 163 -8.21 6.38 -4.88
C LEU A 163 -6.92 5.99 -4.14
N VAL A 164 -6.99 5.77 -2.82
CA VAL A 164 -5.87 5.19 -2.03
C VAL A 164 -5.42 3.87 -2.66
N SER A 165 -6.36 2.98 -2.96
CA SER A 165 -6.03 1.67 -3.55
C SER A 165 -5.40 1.80 -4.93
N LEU A 166 -5.83 2.76 -5.75
CA LEU A 166 -5.20 3.04 -7.05
C LEU A 166 -3.78 3.62 -6.88
N ALA A 167 -3.61 4.60 -6.00
CA ALA A 167 -2.31 5.23 -5.71
C ALA A 167 -1.28 4.21 -5.24
N ASP A 168 -1.70 3.23 -4.45
CA ASP A 168 -0.86 2.11 -4.02
C ASP A 168 -0.38 1.29 -5.21
N ARG A 169 -1.26 0.92 -6.14
CA ARG A 169 -0.90 0.14 -7.33
C ARG A 169 0.01 0.90 -8.30
N LEU A 170 -0.26 2.18 -8.52
CA LEU A 170 0.58 3.03 -9.36
C LEU A 170 1.99 3.17 -8.75
N TYR A 171 2.08 3.31 -7.42
CA TYR A 171 3.35 3.41 -6.72
C TYR A 171 4.16 2.12 -6.80
N ASP A 172 3.52 0.97 -6.52
CA ASP A 172 4.17 -0.35 -6.59
C ASP A 172 4.68 -0.64 -8.02
N ALA A 173 3.97 -0.18 -9.05
CA ALA A 173 4.36 -0.31 -10.45
C ALA A 173 5.34 0.79 -10.94
N GLY A 174 5.63 1.81 -10.12
CA GLY A 174 6.46 2.94 -10.51
C GLY A 174 5.89 3.79 -11.65
N ILE A 175 4.56 3.81 -11.82
CA ILE A 175 3.89 4.53 -12.91
C ILE A 175 3.77 6.02 -12.52
N PRO A 176 4.43 6.93 -13.25
CA PRO A 176 4.39 8.36 -12.95
C PRO A 176 2.97 8.93 -13.09
N VAL A 177 2.66 9.91 -12.25
CA VAL A 177 1.35 10.59 -12.23
C VAL A 177 1.57 12.09 -12.47
N VAL A 178 0.78 12.68 -13.37
CA VAL A 178 0.75 14.11 -13.62
C VAL A 178 -0.68 14.61 -13.51
N ALA A 179 -0.89 15.69 -12.77
CA ALA A 179 -2.23 16.22 -12.55
C ALA A 179 -2.33 17.75 -12.73
N SER A 180 -3.53 18.21 -13.06
CA SER A 180 -3.96 19.61 -12.99
C SER A 180 -5.05 19.81 -11.93
N GLY A 181 -5.39 21.06 -11.63
CA GLY A 181 -6.42 21.40 -10.64
C GLY A 181 -5.83 21.68 -9.26
N ALA A 182 -6.34 21.00 -8.24
CA ALA A 182 -5.86 21.06 -6.87
C ALA A 182 -4.56 20.27 -6.69
N LYS A 183 -3.82 20.58 -5.63
CA LYS A 183 -2.61 19.83 -5.29
C LYS A 183 -2.98 18.44 -4.78
N LEU A 184 -2.24 17.42 -5.21
CA LEU A 184 -2.48 16.04 -4.80
C LEU A 184 -2.31 15.80 -3.28
N ASP A 185 -1.63 16.69 -2.56
CA ASP A 185 -1.54 16.67 -1.09
C ASP A 185 -2.74 17.30 -0.38
N THR A 186 -3.69 17.87 -1.13
CA THR A 186 -4.92 18.51 -0.61
C THR A 186 -6.21 17.80 -1.00
N ILE A 187 -6.13 16.61 -1.60
CA ILE A 187 -7.30 15.88 -2.11
C ILE A 187 -8.16 15.24 -1.02
N PHE A 188 -7.59 14.93 0.14
CA PHE A 188 -8.32 14.35 1.27
C PHE A 188 -8.73 15.45 2.25
N SER A 189 -10.01 15.50 2.61
CA SER A 189 -10.53 16.53 3.51
C SER A 189 -9.95 16.44 4.93
N GLU A 190 -10.00 17.55 5.68
CA GLU A 190 -9.54 17.57 7.08
C GLU A 190 -10.31 16.56 7.95
N GLU A 191 -11.61 16.37 7.69
CA GLU A 191 -12.44 15.37 8.37
C GLU A 191 -11.93 13.95 8.12
N MET A 192 -11.58 13.61 6.88
CA MET A 192 -10.98 12.31 6.54
C MET A 192 -9.63 12.11 7.25
N LEU A 193 -8.80 13.16 7.31
CA LEU A 193 -7.51 13.13 8.00
C LEU A 193 -7.65 13.05 9.52
N ALA A 194 -8.77 13.48 10.09
CA ALA A 194 -9.12 13.29 11.49
C ALA A 194 -9.74 11.91 11.79
N GLY A 195 -10.17 11.17 10.75
CA GLY A 195 -10.86 9.89 10.86
C GLY A 195 -9.96 8.65 11.02
N GLY A 196 -10.60 7.48 11.18
CA GLY A 196 -9.93 6.20 11.42
C GLY A 196 -8.99 5.70 10.30
N TYR A 197 -9.13 6.25 9.08
CA TYR A 197 -8.29 5.91 7.93
C TYR A 197 -7.12 6.88 7.70
N ARG A 198 -6.87 7.82 8.61
CA ARG A 198 -5.78 8.82 8.52
C ARG A 198 -4.47 8.29 7.96
N LYS A 199 -3.98 7.15 8.49
CA LYS A 199 -2.71 6.55 8.04
C LYS A 199 -2.74 6.18 6.55
N LYS A 200 -3.87 5.70 6.03
CA LYS A 200 -4.04 5.34 4.61
C LYS A 200 -4.00 6.57 3.72
N TYR A 201 -4.68 7.65 4.11
CA TYR A 201 -4.68 8.90 3.35
C TYR A 201 -3.29 9.54 3.28
N LEU A 202 -2.62 9.68 4.43
CA LEU A 202 -1.26 10.22 4.48
C LEU A 202 -0.28 9.39 3.65
N ARG A 203 -0.41 8.05 3.67
CA ARG A 203 0.38 7.14 2.83
C ARG A 203 0.10 7.37 1.35
N ALA A 204 -1.16 7.46 0.94
CA ALA A 204 -1.53 7.69 -0.45
C ALA A 204 -1.03 9.06 -0.95
N THR A 205 -1.15 10.11 -0.14
CA THR A 205 -0.58 11.44 -0.44
C THR A 205 0.93 11.35 -0.67
N SER A 206 1.66 10.68 0.23
CA SER A 206 3.11 10.49 0.09
C SER A 206 3.48 9.77 -1.23
N ARG A 207 2.74 8.71 -1.57
CA ARG A 207 2.91 7.96 -2.81
C ARG A 207 2.65 8.81 -4.05
N LEU A 208 1.53 9.55 -4.08
CA LEU A 208 1.19 10.43 -5.18
C LEU A 208 2.22 11.55 -5.39
N LEU A 209 2.76 12.12 -4.31
CA LEU A 209 3.84 13.11 -4.38
C LEU A 209 5.11 12.52 -5.00
N ALA A 210 5.51 11.32 -4.58
CA ALA A 210 6.68 10.64 -5.14
C ALA A 210 6.51 10.34 -6.64
N LEU A 211 5.32 9.88 -7.06
CA LEU A 211 4.99 9.62 -8.46
C LEU A 211 4.97 10.91 -9.30
N THR A 212 4.53 12.02 -8.73
CA THR A 212 4.53 13.33 -9.40
C THR A 212 5.95 13.90 -9.56
N ALA A 213 6.80 13.69 -8.56
CA ALA A 213 8.21 14.07 -8.64
C ALA A 213 8.94 13.27 -9.74
N ALA A 214 8.66 11.97 -9.85
CA ALA A 214 9.19 11.12 -10.92
C ALA A 214 8.71 11.53 -12.33
N ALA A 215 7.53 12.14 -12.43
CA ALA A 215 6.95 12.61 -13.68
C ALA A 215 7.47 13.98 -14.14
N SER A 216 8.16 14.73 -13.27
CA SER A 216 8.78 15.98 -13.67
C SER A 216 9.98 15.70 -14.57
N PRO A 217 10.09 16.35 -15.75
CA PRO A 217 11.30 16.22 -16.55
C PRO A 217 12.48 16.63 -15.66
N ALA A 218 13.51 15.80 -15.61
CA ALA A 218 14.79 16.18 -15.03
C ALA A 218 15.12 17.59 -15.54
N ARG A 219 15.37 18.53 -14.62
CA ARG A 219 15.80 19.90 -14.94
C ARG A 219 16.74 19.83 -16.14
N GLU A 220 16.36 20.42 -17.27
CA GLU A 220 17.32 20.67 -18.33
C GLU A 220 18.49 21.46 -17.71
N PRO A 221 19.74 21.04 -17.97
CA PRO A 221 20.92 21.66 -17.38
C PRO A 221 21.10 23.13 -17.77
#